data_AF-A0A6B3QRF8-F1
#
_entry.id   AF-A0A6B3QRF8-F1
#
_cell.length_a   1.000
_cell.length_b   1.000
_cell.length_c   1.000
_cell.angle_alpha   90.00
_cell.angle_beta   90.00
_cell.angle_gamma   90.00
#
_symmetry.space_group_name_H-M   'P 1'
#
loop_
_entity.id
_entity.type
_entity.pdbx_description
1 polymer ?
#
loop_
_entity_poly.entity_id
_entity_poly.type
_entity_poly.pdbx_seq_one_letter_code
_entity_poly.pdbx_strand_id
1 'polypeptide(L)'
;MTLSVSTGQAVDLRVQPVGEVLDRVERSLQVGLLPETMVRKRRSVGARTDRDTWVRIERRLLDKISDQGWNGTESAARLKGIAQPEWHGCVVWRAPDGSVMWRADETDLLPGAPVGNAILSEAPELPDDWWGALNASLDALAKQSTRRVATPDTETVTQALVTESVRGVFSGDFDTTIEQWVPAHADLNWANMTAPAFSLFDWEDWGNAPLGLDAASLWASSLAVPALADRVWHERRSDFESRDGKVMTLFACSKILGPYAHPEDPRLEPARRIAEQVIKELQAG
;
A
#
# COMPACT_ATOMS: atom_id res chain seq x y z
N MET A 1 31.40 -33.44 -7.56
CA MET A 1 31.18 -32.20 -8.34
C MET A 1 29.79 -31.70 -8.01
N THR A 2 29.71 -30.84 -7.01
CA THR A 2 28.48 -30.17 -6.59
C THR A 2 28.23 -29.01 -7.54
N LEU A 3 27.11 -29.09 -8.26
CA LEU A 3 26.64 -27.99 -9.12
C LEU A 3 26.39 -26.78 -8.22
N SER A 4 27.20 -25.74 -8.41
CA SER A 4 26.95 -24.41 -7.90
C SER A 4 25.62 -23.94 -8.50
N VAL A 5 24.57 -23.94 -7.70
CA VAL A 5 23.29 -23.35 -8.09
C VAL A 5 23.49 -21.84 -8.12
N SER A 6 23.35 -21.28 -9.31
CA SER A 6 23.44 -19.85 -9.62
C SER A 6 22.75 -18.99 -8.56
N THR A 7 23.52 -18.12 -7.92
CA THR A 7 23.11 -17.09 -6.93
C THR A 7 22.28 -15.96 -7.52
N GLY A 8 21.61 -16.16 -8.66
CA GLY A 8 20.89 -15.10 -9.39
C GLY A 8 19.51 -15.47 -9.90
N GLN A 9 19.01 -16.69 -9.66
CA GLN A 9 17.66 -17.04 -10.14
C GLN A 9 16.60 -16.44 -9.22
N ALA A 10 15.75 -15.57 -9.76
CA ALA A 10 14.61 -15.03 -9.05
C ALA A 10 13.73 -16.19 -8.55
N VAL A 11 13.73 -16.43 -7.24
CA VAL A 11 12.90 -17.45 -6.61
C VAL A 11 11.43 -17.07 -6.80
N ASP A 12 10.65 -18.00 -7.35
CA ASP A 12 9.22 -17.85 -7.57
C ASP A 12 8.42 -18.84 -6.71
N LEU A 13 7.85 -18.34 -5.61
CA LEU A 13 7.09 -19.16 -4.66
C LEU A 13 5.76 -19.67 -5.21
N ARG A 14 5.40 -19.37 -6.46
CA ARG A 14 4.25 -20.02 -7.13
C ARG A 14 4.56 -21.46 -7.52
N VAL A 15 5.83 -21.76 -7.80
CA VAL A 15 6.26 -23.08 -8.33
C VAL A 15 7.26 -23.79 -7.43
N GLN A 16 8.00 -23.06 -6.60
CA GLN A 16 9.03 -23.64 -5.73
C GLN A 16 8.41 -24.44 -4.57
N PRO A 17 9.03 -25.54 -4.09
CA PRO A 17 8.55 -26.22 -2.89
C PRO A 17 8.55 -25.29 -1.67
N VAL A 18 7.49 -25.33 -0.87
CA VAL A 18 7.34 -24.52 0.35
C VAL A 18 7.07 -25.33 1.61
N GLY A 19 7.07 -26.67 1.54
CA GLY A 19 6.72 -27.56 2.67
C GLY A 19 7.51 -27.26 3.95
N GLU A 20 8.84 -27.20 3.86
CA GLU A 20 9.68 -26.89 5.04
C GLU A 20 9.40 -25.50 5.65
N VAL A 21 9.01 -24.54 4.80
CA VAL A 21 8.63 -23.19 5.23
C VAL A 21 7.29 -23.22 5.97
N LEU A 22 6.30 -23.93 5.42
CA LEU A 22 4.99 -24.10 6.06
C LEU A 22 5.12 -24.82 7.41
N ASP A 23 5.80 -25.97 7.44
CA ASP A 23 6.06 -26.76 8.66
C ASP A 23 6.71 -25.93 9.77
N ARG A 24 7.64 -25.04 9.39
CA ARG A 24 8.32 -24.16 10.35
C ARG A 24 7.36 -23.13 10.93
N VAL A 25 6.52 -22.53 10.09
CA VAL A 25 5.54 -21.52 10.48
C VAL A 25 4.49 -22.14 11.40
N GLU A 26 3.93 -23.30 11.04
CA GLU A 26 2.97 -24.04 11.88
C GLU A 26 3.54 -24.33 13.28
N ARG A 27 4.77 -24.83 13.37
CA ARG A 27 5.42 -25.09 14.67
C ARG A 27 5.68 -23.81 15.46
N SER A 28 6.04 -22.72 14.79
CA SER A 28 6.49 -21.49 15.44
C SER A 28 5.31 -20.63 15.93
N LEU A 29 4.24 -20.57 15.14
CA LEU A 29 3.01 -19.83 15.48
C LEU A 29 1.98 -20.72 16.21
N GLN A 30 2.21 -22.03 16.25
CA GLN A 30 1.31 -23.03 16.84
C GLN A 30 -0.08 -23.01 16.20
N VAL A 31 -0.09 -23.08 14.86
CA VAL A 31 -1.29 -23.10 14.01
C VAL A 31 -1.20 -24.22 13.00
N GLY A 32 -2.35 -24.74 12.54
CA GLY A 32 -2.42 -25.58 11.35
C GLY A 32 -2.80 -24.75 10.13
N LEU A 33 -2.00 -24.77 9.06
CA LEU A 33 -2.32 -24.06 7.81
C LEU A 33 -3.22 -24.92 6.93
N LEU A 34 -4.32 -24.35 6.46
CA LEU A 34 -5.32 -25.02 5.62
C LEU A 34 -4.90 -25.02 4.14
N PRO A 35 -4.40 -26.14 3.57
CA PRO A 35 -3.75 -26.13 2.26
C PRO A 35 -4.66 -25.73 1.10
N GLU A 36 -5.96 -26.00 1.21
CA GLU A 36 -6.98 -25.66 0.22
C GLU A 36 -7.24 -24.15 0.09
N THR A 37 -6.84 -23.37 1.10
CA THR A 37 -7.00 -21.91 1.13
C THR A 37 -5.74 -21.18 0.67
N MET A 38 -4.70 -21.93 0.29
CA MET A 38 -3.38 -21.39 0.05
C MET A 38 -3.32 -20.50 -1.19
N VAL A 39 -2.88 -19.27 -0.99
CA VAL A 39 -2.62 -18.30 -2.06
C VAL A 39 -1.11 -18.15 -2.21
N ARG A 40 -0.61 -18.38 -3.43
CA ARG A 40 0.82 -18.33 -3.74
C ARG A 40 1.10 -17.20 -4.72
N LYS A 41 2.01 -16.30 -4.34
CA LYS A 41 2.54 -15.21 -5.17
C LYS A 41 4.04 -15.43 -5.40
N ARG A 42 4.68 -14.56 -6.19
CA ARG A 42 6.11 -14.69 -6.50
C ARG A 42 7.00 -14.69 -5.25
N ARG A 43 6.67 -13.87 -4.26
CA ARG A 43 7.48 -13.66 -3.04
C ARG A 43 6.75 -13.95 -1.74
N SER A 44 5.48 -14.37 -1.79
CA SER A 44 4.71 -14.70 -0.60
C SER A 44 3.80 -15.91 -0.81
N VAL A 45 3.49 -16.55 0.30
CA VAL A 45 2.47 -17.60 0.42
C VAL A 45 1.60 -17.21 1.60
N GLY A 46 0.29 -17.33 1.49
CA GLY A 46 -0.59 -17.19 2.64
C GLY A 46 -1.68 -18.26 2.65
N ALA A 47 -2.20 -18.55 3.82
CA ALA A 47 -3.28 -19.52 4.02
C ALA A 47 -4.08 -19.17 5.28
N ARG A 48 -5.33 -19.63 5.31
CA ARG A 48 -6.13 -19.63 6.54
C ARG A 48 -5.56 -20.66 7.51
N THR A 49 -5.81 -20.46 8.79
CA THR A 49 -5.44 -21.41 9.84
C THR A 49 -6.65 -22.20 10.35
N ASP A 50 -6.38 -23.23 11.13
CA ASP A 50 -7.36 -24.01 11.90
C ASP A 50 -8.05 -23.25 13.05
N ARG A 51 -7.62 -22.01 13.32
CA ARG A 51 -8.22 -21.13 14.34
C ARG A 51 -8.85 -19.86 13.77
N ASP A 52 -9.27 -19.90 12.51
CA ASP A 52 -9.93 -18.79 11.82
C ASP A 52 -9.09 -17.49 11.77
N THR A 53 -7.78 -17.63 11.56
CA THR A 53 -6.86 -16.53 11.27
C THR A 53 -6.25 -16.68 9.86
N TRP A 54 -5.52 -15.67 9.41
CA TRP A 54 -4.74 -15.70 8.17
C TRP A 54 -3.26 -15.58 8.48
N VAL A 55 -2.44 -16.41 7.86
CA VAL A 55 -0.97 -16.30 7.92
C VAL A 55 -0.44 -15.88 6.56
N ARG A 56 0.33 -14.80 6.52
CA ARG A 56 1.09 -14.34 5.32
C ARG A 56 2.57 -14.57 5.56
N ILE A 57 3.17 -15.41 4.75
CA ILE A 57 4.60 -15.73 4.73
C ILE A 57 5.21 -15.01 3.54
N GLU A 58 6.17 -14.13 3.76
CA GLU A 58 6.89 -13.44 2.70
C GLU A 58 8.39 -13.74 2.80
N ARG A 59 9.06 -13.69 1.64
CA ARG A 59 10.50 -13.86 1.45
C ARG A 59 11.10 -12.57 0.94
N ARG A 60 12.14 -12.07 1.60
CA ARG A 60 12.86 -10.86 1.19
C ARG A 60 14.37 -11.08 1.21
N LEU A 61 15.07 -10.55 0.21
CA LEU A 61 16.53 -10.50 0.24
C LEU A 61 16.97 -9.57 1.38
N LEU A 62 18.08 -9.88 2.04
CA LEU A 62 18.57 -9.09 3.18
C LEU A 62 18.86 -7.63 2.81
N ASP A 63 19.42 -7.39 1.64
CA ASP A 63 19.74 -6.05 1.11
C ASP A 63 18.49 -5.22 0.76
N LYS A 64 17.32 -5.86 0.74
CA LYS A 64 16.01 -5.20 0.51
C LYS A 64 15.25 -4.91 1.80
N ILE A 65 15.83 -5.22 2.96
CA ILE A 65 15.28 -4.80 4.26
C ILE A 65 15.91 -3.46 4.60
N SER A 66 15.09 -2.41 4.66
CA SER A 66 15.53 -1.07 5.00
C SER A 66 15.85 -0.95 6.49
N ASP A 67 16.46 0.18 6.87
CA ASP A 67 16.82 0.47 8.26
C ASP A 67 15.60 0.55 9.20
N GLN A 68 14.41 0.88 8.68
CA GLN A 68 13.16 0.83 9.44
C GLN A 68 12.60 -0.58 9.61
N GLY A 69 13.26 -1.57 9.03
CA GLY A 69 12.89 -2.97 9.08
C GLY A 69 11.74 -3.32 8.13
N TRP A 70 11.25 -4.54 8.33
CA TRP A 70 10.17 -5.14 7.56
C TRP A 70 9.18 -5.78 8.53
N ASN A 71 8.56 -4.90 9.31
CA ASN A 71 7.63 -5.21 10.39
C ASN A 71 6.42 -4.25 10.35
N GLY A 72 6.02 -3.86 9.15
CA GLY A 72 4.93 -2.90 8.93
C GLY A 72 3.63 -3.34 9.59
N THR A 73 3.19 -4.57 9.32
CA THR A 73 1.98 -5.20 9.89
C THR A 73 2.00 -5.25 11.42
N GLU A 74 3.07 -5.78 12.02
CA GLU A 74 3.26 -5.78 13.48
C GLU A 74 3.27 -4.37 14.07
N SER A 75 3.88 -3.41 13.38
CA SER A 75 3.93 -2.03 13.86
C SER A 75 2.56 -1.36 13.79
N ALA A 76 1.75 -1.68 12.77
CA ALA A 76 0.41 -1.17 12.57
C ALA A 76 -0.59 -1.67 13.63
N ALA A 77 -0.30 -2.79 14.30
CA ALA A 77 -1.09 -3.33 15.41
C ALA A 77 -1.26 -2.34 16.58
N ARG A 78 -0.40 -1.32 16.68
CA ARG A 78 -0.47 -0.28 17.72
C ARG A 78 -1.41 0.87 17.37
N LEU A 79 -1.81 0.97 16.10
CA LEU A 79 -2.69 2.04 15.62
C LEU A 79 -4.09 1.85 16.18
N LYS A 80 -4.75 2.96 16.51
CA LYS A 80 -6.05 2.95 17.18
C LYS A 80 -7.10 3.67 16.34
N GLY A 81 -8.32 3.14 16.34
CA GLY A 81 -9.46 3.74 15.65
C GLY A 81 -9.47 3.52 14.14
N ILE A 82 -8.68 2.56 13.66
CA ILE A 82 -8.58 2.17 12.25
C ILE A 82 -9.24 0.81 12.10
N ALA A 83 -10.12 0.64 11.12
CA ALA A 83 -10.64 -0.67 10.75
C ALA A 83 -9.53 -1.48 10.04
N GLN A 84 -8.89 -2.38 10.76
CA GLN A 84 -7.84 -3.28 10.27
C GLN A 84 -7.95 -4.63 11.00
N PRO A 85 -7.48 -5.75 10.41
CA PRO A 85 -7.45 -7.03 11.10
C PRO A 85 -6.51 -6.98 12.31
N GLU A 86 -6.87 -7.65 13.41
CA GLU A 86 -5.99 -7.76 14.57
C GLU A 86 -4.74 -8.57 14.20
N TRP A 87 -3.57 -8.16 14.71
CA TRP A 87 -2.32 -8.90 14.53
C TRP A 87 -2.05 -9.76 15.76
N HIS A 88 -1.84 -11.06 15.55
CA HIS A 88 -1.70 -12.04 16.64
C HIS A 88 -0.23 -12.34 16.97
N GLY A 89 0.65 -12.27 15.97
CA GLY A 89 2.05 -12.59 16.16
C GLY A 89 2.82 -12.71 14.86
N CYS A 90 4.15 -12.86 14.99
CA CYS A 90 4.99 -13.19 13.86
C CYS A 90 6.14 -14.13 14.24
N VAL A 91 6.71 -14.76 13.21
CA VAL A 91 8.01 -15.41 13.28
C VAL A 91 8.88 -14.91 12.15
N VAL A 92 10.13 -14.56 12.48
CA VAL A 92 11.14 -14.08 11.54
C VAL A 92 12.35 -14.98 11.61
N TRP A 93 12.88 -15.39 10.46
CA TRP A 93 14.09 -16.21 10.42
C TRP A 93 14.91 -16.00 9.16
N ARG A 94 16.22 -16.23 9.29
CA ARG A 94 17.14 -16.23 8.15
C ARG A 94 17.15 -17.62 7.51
N ALA A 95 17.19 -17.67 6.18
CA ALA A 95 17.44 -18.92 5.47
C ALA A 95 18.84 -19.48 5.80
N PRO A 96 19.05 -20.81 5.76
CA PRO A 96 20.33 -21.42 6.13
C PRO A 96 21.53 -20.94 5.30
N ASP A 97 21.30 -20.62 4.03
CA ASP A 97 22.32 -20.06 3.13
C ASP A 97 22.66 -18.59 3.43
N GLY A 98 21.91 -17.98 4.36
CA GLY A 98 22.06 -16.61 4.77
C GLY A 98 21.64 -15.57 3.74
N SER A 99 21.07 -15.95 2.59
CA SER A 99 20.78 -15.02 1.47
C SER A 99 19.50 -14.22 1.67
N VAL A 100 18.52 -14.80 2.37
CA VAL A 100 17.20 -14.22 2.56
C VAL A 100 16.70 -14.28 3.99
N MET A 101 15.80 -13.36 4.28
CA MET A 101 14.96 -13.38 5.47
C MET A 101 13.55 -13.79 5.08
N TRP A 102 12.95 -14.54 5.98
CA TRP A 102 11.55 -14.91 5.96
C TRP A 102 10.85 -14.26 7.13
N ARG A 103 9.61 -13.88 6.89
CA ARG A 103 8.69 -13.40 7.91
C ARG A 103 7.34 -14.03 7.67
N ALA A 104 6.72 -14.51 8.73
CA ALA A 104 5.31 -14.91 8.73
C ALA A 104 4.58 -14.06 9.77
N ASP A 105 3.53 -13.37 9.33
CA ASP A 105 2.61 -12.63 10.19
C ASP A 105 1.27 -13.34 10.23
N GLU A 106 0.69 -13.42 11.42
CA GLU A 106 -0.68 -13.88 11.62
C GLU A 106 -1.60 -12.73 11.96
N THR A 107 -2.73 -12.66 11.28
CA THR A 107 -3.78 -11.66 11.50
C THR A 107 -5.15 -12.31 11.56
N ASP A 108 -6.15 -11.58 12.05
CA ASP A 108 -7.54 -11.92 11.77
C ASP A 108 -7.79 -12.11 10.28
N LEU A 109 -8.82 -12.87 9.98
CA LEU A 109 -9.37 -12.91 8.64
C LEU A 109 -9.96 -11.56 8.27
N LEU A 110 -9.81 -11.22 7.00
CA LEU A 110 -10.49 -10.07 6.43
C LEU A 110 -12.02 -10.25 6.52
N PRO A 111 -12.78 -9.18 6.86
CA PRO A 111 -14.23 -9.26 7.02
C PRO A 111 -14.99 -9.38 5.69
N GLY A 112 -14.28 -9.30 4.57
CA GLY A 112 -14.81 -9.40 3.22
C GLY A 112 -13.72 -9.64 2.20
N ALA A 113 -14.10 -9.73 0.93
CA ALA A 113 -13.14 -9.81 -0.17
C ALA A 113 -12.54 -8.42 -0.44
N PRO A 114 -11.33 -8.33 -1.03
CA PRO A 114 -10.82 -7.07 -1.56
C PRO A 114 -11.83 -6.41 -2.51
N VAL A 115 -11.95 -5.08 -2.49
CA VAL A 115 -12.91 -4.34 -3.34
C VAL A 115 -12.64 -4.63 -4.82
N GLY A 116 -11.38 -4.79 -5.22
CA GLY A 116 -11.02 -5.27 -6.54
C GLY A 116 -9.51 -5.32 -6.76
N ASN A 117 -9.09 -4.99 -7.98
CA ASN A 117 -7.68 -4.77 -8.31
C ASN A 117 -7.27 -3.36 -7.86
N ALA A 118 -5.97 -3.04 -7.91
CA ALA A 118 -5.47 -1.73 -7.48
C ALA A 118 -6.13 -0.56 -8.23
N ILE A 119 -6.34 -0.73 -9.55
CA ILE A 119 -7.05 0.22 -10.41
C ILE A 119 -8.34 -0.44 -10.88
N LEU A 120 -9.47 0.24 -10.69
CA LEU A 120 -10.78 -0.28 -11.11
C LEU A 120 -11.16 0.22 -12.50
N SER A 121 -11.79 -0.65 -13.28
CA SER A 121 -12.41 -0.32 -14.56
C SER A 121 -13.91 -0.05 -14.47
N GLU A 122 -14.53 -0.41 -13.34
CA GLU A 122 -15.96 -0.26 -13.06
C GLU A 122 -16.17 0.23 -11.62
N ALA A 123 -17.24 0.99 -11.37
CA ALA A 123 -17.54 1.49 -10.04
C ALA A 123 -18.00 0.34 -9.12
N PRO A 124 -17.37 0.14 -7.95
CA PRO A 124 -17.85 -0.83 -6.97
C PRO A 124 -19.12 -0.31 -6.29
N GLU A 125 -20.04 -1.20 -5.96
CA GLU A 125 -21.22 -0.88 -5.16
C GLU A 125 -20.82 -0.81 -3.68
N LEU A 126 -20.54 0.40 -3.19
CA LEU A 126 -20.12 0.66 -1.82
C LEU A 126 -21.16 1.52 -1.09
N PRO A 127 -21.70 1.05 0.04
CA PRO A 127 -22.70 1.80 0.82
C PRO A 127 -22.08 3.01 1.54
N ASP A 128 -22.90 3.98 1.95
CA ASP A 128 -22.42 5.21 2.61
C ASP A 128 -21.70 4.95 3.95
N ASP A 129 -22.08 3.90 4.68
CA ASP A 129 -21.40 3.50 5.92
C ASP A 129 -19.98 2.96 5.67
N TRP A 130 -19.74 2.31 4.52
CA TRP A 130 -18.40 1.93 4.07
C TRP A 130 -17.53 3.17 3.87
N TRP A 131 -18.04 4.21 3.20
CA TRP A 131 -17.32 5.47 3.00
C TRP A 131 -17.07 6.19 4.34
N GLY A 132 -18.04 6.15 5.25
CA GLY A 132 -17.88 6.64 6.62
C GLY A 132 -16.76 5.93 7.37
N ALA A 133 -16.66 4.60 7.25
CA ALA A 133 -15.60 3.81 7.88
C ALA A 133 -14.21 4.07 7.27
N LEU A 134 -14.12 4.26 5.94
CA LEU A 134 -12.90 4.73 5.26
C LEU A 134 -12.43 6.06 5.83
N ASN A 135 -13.30 7.07 5.84
CA ASN A 135 -12.96 8.40 6.32
C ASN A 135 -12.55 8.40 7.79
N ALA A 136 -13.31 7.72 8.65
CA ALA A 136 -12.98 7.61 10.07
C ALA A 136 -11.61 6.95 10.29
N SER A 137 -11.28 5.91 9.52
CA SER A 137 -10.01 5.20 9.61
C SER A 137 -8.83 6.06 9.13
N LEU A 138 -8.96 6.77 8.02
CA LEU A 138 -7.91 7.67 7.51
C LEU A 138 -7.71 8.89 8.43
N ASP A 139 -8.78 9.46 8.96
CA ASP A 139 -8.70 10.57 9.93
C ASP A 139 -8.09 10.12 11.25
N ALA A 140 -8.36 8.89 11.69
CA ALA A 140 -7.72 8.30 12.85
C ALA A 140 -6.24 8.05 12.60
N LEU A 141 -5.87 7.55 11.40
CA LEU A 141 -4.49 7.31 11.00
C LEU A 141 -3.66 8.59 10.99
N ALA A 142 -4.15 9.66 10.37
CA ALA A 142 -3.46 10.94 10.29
C ALA A 142 -3.16 11.57 11.67
N LYS A 143 -3.88 11.14 12.72
CA LYS A 143 -3.69 11.57 14.13
C LYS A 143 -2.74 10.68 14.93
N GLN A 144 -2.27 9.57 14.36
CA GLN A 144 -1.34 8.67 15.06
C GLN A 144 0.06 9.31 15.16
N SER A 145 0.96 8.65 15.88
CA SER A 145 2.36 9.06 15.97
C SER A 145 3.26 7.88 15.65
N THR A 146 4.23 8.10 14.76
CA THR A 146 5.20 7.08 14.38
C THR A 146 6.53 7.73 14.01
N ARG A 147 7.61 6.94 14.06
CA ARG A 147 8.91 7.31 13.50
C ARG A 147 9.16 6.67 12.13
N ARG A 148 8.27 5.77 11.69
CA ARG A 148 8.34 5.19 10.34
C ARG A 148 8.16 6.29 9.31
N VAL A 149 8.85 6.15 8.19
CA VAL A 149 8.63 6.97 7.01
C VAL A 149 7.96 6.09 5.98
N ALA A 150 6.90 6.60 5.38
CA ALA A 150 6.14 5.86 4.39
C ALA A 150 7.01 5.48 3.18
N THR A 151 6.70 4.35 2.56
CA THR A 151 7.40 3.84 1.37
C THR A 151 6.46 3.63 0.19
N PRO A 152 5.76 4.67 -0.32
CA PRO A 152 4.90 4.51 -1.49
C PRO A 152 5.71 3.95 -2.67
N ASP A 153 5.14 2.99 -3.40
CA ASP A 153 5.82 2.24 -4.47
C ASP A 153 7.15 1.58 -4.01
N THR A 154 7.25 1.23 -2.73
CA THR A 154 8.45 0.68 -2.08
C THR A 154 9.65 1.62 -1.99
N GLU A 155 9.45 2.93 -2.20
CA GLU A 155 10.47 3.97 -2.09
C GLU A 155 10.17 4.93 -0.93
N THR A 156 11.15 5.19 -0.07
CA THR A 156 10.99 6.10 1.07
C THR A 156 10.61 7.50 0.61
N VAL A 157 9.44 7.97 1.04
CA VAL A 157 8.98 9.31 0.67
C VAL A 157 9.79 10.39 1.39
N THR A 158 10.31 11.32 0.60
CA THR A 158 11.10 12.47 1.07
C THR A 158 10.67 13.72 0.32
N GLN A 159 11.00 14.91 0.86
CA GLN A 159 10.82 16.18 0.14
C GLN A 159 11.44 16.13 -1.26
N ALA A 160 12.67 15.61 -1.37
CA ALA A 160 13.38 15.52 -2.64
C ALA A 160 12.64 14.62 -3.62
N LEU A 161 12.22 13.43 -3.19
CA LEU A 161 11.46 12.50 -4.05
C LEU A 161 10.17 13.14 -4.58
N VAL A 162 9.42 13.84 -3.72
CA VAL A 162 8.17 14.51 -4.12
C VAL A 162 8.47 15.61 -5.14
N THR A 163 9.42 16.50 -4.83
CA THR A 163 9.81 17.59 -5.74
C THR A 163 10.29 17.04 -7.08
N GLU A 164 11.20 16.06 -7.08
CA GLU A 164 11.75 15.48 -8.31
C GLU A 164 10.68 14.81 -9.16
N SER A 165 9.77 14.04 -8.54
CA SER A 165 8.66 13.39 -9.24
C SER A 165 7.72 14.39 -9.91
N VAL A 166 7.34 15.44 -9.18
CA VAL A 166 6.44 16.49 -9.68
C VAL A 166 7.14 17.30 -10.78
N ARG A 167 8.38 17.76 -10.55
CA ARG A 167 9.15 18.58 -11.50
C ARG A 167 9.61 17.81 -12.74
N GLY A 168 9.74 16.50 -12.65
CA GLY A 168 10.05 15.64 -13.79
C GLY A 168 8.96 15.62 -14.86
N VAL A 169 7.72 15.98 -14.49
CA VAL A 169 6.56 15.94 -15.40
C VAL A 169 5.95 17.32 -15.63
N PHE A 170 5.89 18.16 -14.60
CA PHE A 170 5.19 19.44 -14.66
C PHE A 170 6.16 20.62 -14.59
N SER A 171 6.10 21.45 -15.64
CA SER A 171 6.75 22.75 -15.69
C SER A 171 5.86 23.82 -15.06
N GLY A 172 6.47 24.81 -14.41
CA GLY A 172 5.76 25.95 -13.85
C GLY A 172 6.42 26.49 -12.59
N ASP A 173 6.13 27.73 -12.24
CA ASP A 173 6.63 28.35 -11.01
C ASP A 173 5.60 28.18 -9.88
N PHE A 174 5.64 27.06 -9.18
CA PHE A 174 4.80 26.76 -8.01
C PHE A 174 5.65 26.06 -6.95
N ASP A 175 5.41 26.31 -5.67
CA ASP A 175 6.21 25.70 -4.59
C ASP A 175 5.80 24.23 -4.34
N THR A 176 6.79 23.37 -4.10
CA THR A 176 6.61 21.94 -3.80
C THR A 176 7.04 21.56 -2.38
N THR A 177 7.46 22.55 -1.58
CA THR A 177 7.82 22.35 -0.17
C THR A 177 6.66 21.69 0.56
N ILE A 178 6.89 20.61 1.29
CA ILE A 178 5.87 19.93 2.09
C ILE A 178 5.96 20.45 3.52
N GLU A 179 4.84 20.92 4.07
CA GLU A 179 4.78 21.51 5.40
C GLU A 179 4.28 20.52 6.45
N GLN A 180 3.40 19.60 6.06
CA GLN A 180 2.70 18.67 6.94
C GLN A 180 3.02 17.23 6.57
N TRP A 181 3.60 16.53 7.54
CA TRP A 181 3.87 15.11 7.48
C TRP A 181 3.01 14.39 8.51
N VAL A 182 2.14 13.50 8.04
CA VAL A 182 1.19 12.74 8.85
C VAL A 182 1.33 11.25 8.56
N PRO A 183 0.99 10.36 9.52
CA PRO A 183 0.93 8.94 9.20
C PRO A 183 -0.08 8.66 8.09
N ALA A 184 0.33 7.84 7.13
CA ALA A 184 -0.44 7.42 5.97
C ALA A 184 -0.22 5.92 5.72
N HIS A 185 -1.18 5.27 5.05
CA HIS A 185 -1.09 3.88 4.61
C HIS A 185 -0.01 3.72 3.54
N ALA A 186 0.12 4.71 2.66
CA ALA A 186 1.12 4.84 1.59
C ALA A 186 1.02 3.83 0.44
N ASP A 187 0.20 2.80 0.57
CA ASP A 187 -0.27 1.96 -0.52
C ASP A 187 -1.81 1.90 -0.57
N LEU A 188 -2.47 3.07 -0.49
CA LEU A 188 -3.93 3.14 -0.48
C LEU A 188 -4.50 3.02 -1.90
N ASN A 189 -4.97 1.82 -2.24
CA ASN A 189 -5.63 1.49 -3.49
C ASN A 189 -6.76 0.46 -3.26
N TRP A 190 -7.58 0.19 -4.27
CA TRP A 190 -8.78 -0.65 -4.15
C TRP A 190 -8.50 -2.14 -3.86
N ALA A 191 -7.26 -2.62 -4.04
CA ALA A 191 -6.87 -3.98 -3.69
C ALA A 191 -6.49 -4.15 -2.21
N ASN A 192 -6.30 -3.06 -1.46
CA ASN A 192 -5.86 -3.08 -0.06
C ASN A 192 -6.98 -2.69 0.92
N MET A 193 -8.23 -2.85 0.47
CA MET A 193 -9.43 -2.62 1.27
C MET A 193 -10.50 -3.64 0.92
N THR A 194 -11.38 -3.92 1.88
CA THR A 194 -12.43 -4.96 1.73
C THR A 194 -13.83 -4.38 1.54
N ALA A 195 -14.73 -5.19 0.97
CA ALA A 195 -16.17 -4.93 0.87
C ALA A 195 -16.98 -6.22 1.11
N PRO A 196 -18.26 -6.13 1.54
CA PRO A 196 -19.00 -4.88 1.83
C PRO A 196 -18.65 -4.26 3.20
N ALA A 197 -18.01 -5.01 4.09
CA ALA A 197 -17.47 -4.45 5.34
C ALA A 197 -16.09 -3.83 5.06
N PHE A 198 -15.88 -2.58 5.50
CA PHE A 198 -14.61 -1.89 5.33
C PHE A 198 -13.52 -2.42 6.29
N SER A 199 -12.33 -2.64 5.76
CA SER A 199 -11.09 -2.88 6.52
C SER A 199 -9.89 -2.61 5.62
N LEU A 200 -8.87 -1.94 6.15
CA LEU A 200 -7.56 -1.73 5.54
C LEU A 200 -6.59 -2.87 5.91
N PHE A 201 -5.75 -3.26 4.98
CA PHE A 201 -4.73 -4.30 5.15
C PHE A 201 -3.54 -4.06 4.21
N ASP A 202 -2.49 -4.89 4.34
CA ASP A 202 -1.19 -4.70 3.65
C ASP A 202 -0.46 -3.42 4.15
N TRP A 203 -0.26 -3.36 5.47
CA TRP A 203 0.42 -2.30 6.20
C TRP A 203 1.95 -2.35 6.07
N GLU A 204 2.50 -2.67 4.91
CA GLU A 204 3.93 -2.85 4.74
C GLU A 204 4.65 -1.50 4.60
N ASP A 205 4.01 -0.58 3.90
CA ASP A 205 4.59 0.69 3.46
C ASP A 205 4.18 1.90 4.32
N TRP A 206 3.34 1.71 5.34
CA TRP A 206 2.83 2.80 6.16
C TRP A 206 3.92 3.53 6.96
N GLY A 207 3.69 4.82 7.18
CA GLY A 207 4.56 5.70 7.95
C GLY A 207 4.19 7.16 7.75
N ASN A 208 5.02 8.09 8.24
CA ASN A 208 4.82 9.51 7.97
C ASN A 208 5.02 9.79 6.47
N ALA A 209 4.07 10.50 5.89
CA ALA A 209 4.04 10.96 4.50
C ALA A 209 3.46 12.38 4.43
N PRO A 210 3.64 13.10 3.31
CA PRO A 210 2.94 14.35 3.09
C PRO A 210 1.41 14.18 3.21
N LEU A 211 0.75 15.17 3.84
CA LEU A 211 -0.70 15.23 3.92
C LEU A 211 -1.32 15.08 2.51
N GLY A 212 -2.31 14.19 2.39
CA GLY A 212 -3.02 13.94 1.13
C GLY A 212 -2.43 12.83 0.25
N LEU A 213 -1.31 12.18 0.62
CA LEU A 213 -0.76 11.04 -0.13
C LEU A 213 -1.82 9.95 -0.37
N ASP A 214 -2.49 9.50 0.69
CA ASP A 214 -3.47 8.41 0.62
C ASP A 214 -4.68 8.81 -0.23
N ALA A 215 -5.25 9.99 0.00
CA ALA A 215 -6.37 10.51 -0.78
C ALA A 215 -6.04 10.62 -2.27
N ALA A 216 -4.88 11.20 -2.60
CA ALA A 216 -4.42 11.34 -3.98
C ALA A 216 -4.16 9.98 -4.64
N SER A 217 -3.61 9.00 -3.91
CA SER A 217 -3.36 7.65 -4.42
C SER A 217 -4.66 6.89 -4.71
N LEU A 218 -5.64 6.99 -3.82
CA LEU A 218 -6.96 6.37 -4.02
C LEU A 218 -7.71 7.04 -5.17
N TRP A 219 -7.69 8.37 -5.26
CA TRP A 219 -8.27 9.11 -6.38
C TRP A 219 -7.60 8.73 -7.70
N ALA A 220 -6.28 8.65 -7.74
CA ALA A 220 -5.52 8.23 -8.93
C ALA A 220 -5.86 6.80 -9.38
N SER A 221 -6.13 5.92 -8.42
CA SER A 221 -6.59 4.55 -8.64
C SER A 221 -8.05 4.46 -9.10
N SER A 222 -8.80 5.56 -9.01
CA SER A 222 -10.22 5.69 -9.37
C SER A 222 -10.45 6.44 -10.68
N LEU A 223 -9.43 7.12 -11.23
CA LEU A 223 -9.54 8.03 -12.38
C LEU A 223 -10.12 7.42 -13.66
N ALA A 224 -10.05 6.09 -13.81
CA ALA A 224 -10.64 5.38 -14.95
C ALA A 224 -12.17 5.32 -14.88
N VAL A 225 -12.75 5.60 -13.70
CA VAL A 225 -14.19 5.60 -13.42
C VAL A 225 -14.56 6.99 -12.87
N PRO A 226 -14.98 7.95 -13.72
CA PRO A 226 -15.14 9.35 -13.31
C PRO A 226 -16.02 9.57 -12.08
N ALA A 227 -17.17 8.89 -12.00
CA ALA A 227 -18.07 9.01 -10.85
C ALA A 227 -17.44 8.51 -9.54
N LEU A 228 -16.54 7.53 -9.61
CA LEU A 228 -15.81 7.03 -8.45
C LEU A 228 -14.72 8.01 -8.03
N ALA A 229 -13.97 8.56 -9.00
CA ALA A 229 -12.98 9.60 -8.74
C ALA A 229 -13.62 10.86 -8.12
N ASP A 230 -14.78 11.28 -8.62
CA ASP A 230 -15.56 12.39 -8.05
C ASP A 230 -16.02 12.09 -6.62
N ARG A 231 -16.43 10.84 -6.34
CA ARG A 231 -16.79 10.43 -4.98
C ARG A 231 -15.59 10.48 -4.04
N VAL A 232 -14.44 9.92 -4.42
CA VAL A 232 -13.21 10.00 -3.60
C VAL A 232 -12.82 11.45 -3.33
N TRP A 233 -12.90 12.31 -4.36
CA TRP A 233 -12.61 13.74 -4.22
C TRP A 233 -13.57 14.42 -3.24
N HIS A 234 -14.86 14.09 -3.30
CA HIS A 234 -15.86 14.61 -2.37
C HIS A 234 -15.58 14.20 -0.93
N GLU A 235 -15.30 12.91 -0.70
CA GLU A 235 -15.08 12.35 0.64
C GLU A 235 -13.83 12.90 1.32
N ARG A 236 -12.76 13.12 0.53
CA ARG A 236 -11.47 13.62 1.03
C ARG A 236 -11.19 15.07 0.63
N ARG A 237 -12.25 15.87 0.40
CA ARG A 237 -12.15 17.25 -0.08
C ARG A 237 -11.14 18.10 0.70
N SER A 238 -11.13 17.98 2.03
CA SER A 238 -10.20 18.74 2.88
C SER A 238 -8.73 18.46 2.56
N ASP A 239 -8.42 17.21 2.21
CA ASP A 239 -7.06 16.83 1.81
C ASP A 239 -6.74 17.51 0.46
N PHE A 240 -7.62 17.39 -0.54
CA PHE A 240 -7.42 17.99 -1.88
C PHE A 240 -7.37 19.53 -1.90
N GLU A 241 -8.08 20.20 -1.00
CA GLU A 241 -8.08 21.67 -0.91
C GLU A 241 -6.82 22.21 -0.21
N SER A 242 -6.17 21.39 0.62
CA SER A 242 -4.92 21.75 1.31
C SER A 242 -3.76 21.94 0.32
N ARG A 243 -2.77 22.75 0.70
CA ARG A 243 -1.59 23.00 -0.14
C ARG A 243 -0.79 21.73 -0.39
N ASP A 244 -0.51 20.96 0.66
CA ASP A 244 0.26 19.72 0.54
C ASP A 244 -0.53 18.65 -0.22
N GLY A 245 -1.86 18.56 -0.03
CA GLY A 245 -2.68 17.64 -0.80
C GLY A 245 -2.77 18.00 -2.30
N LYS A 246 -2.69 19.28 -2.66
CA LYS A 246 -2.49 19.70 -4.05
C LYS A 246 -1.14 19.22 -4.61
N VAL A 247 -0.05 19.39 -3.86
CA VAL A 247 1.26 18.85 -4.26
C VAL A 247 1.19 17.33 -4.40
N MET A 248 0.50 16.63 -3.49
CA MET A 248 0.33 15.17 -3.56
C MET A 248 -0.60 14.71 -4.69
N THR A 249 -1.56 15.55 -5.09
CA THR A 249 -2.35 15.32 -6.31
C THR A 249 -1.44 15.38 -7.54
N LEU A 250 -0.53 16.35 -7.61
CA LEU A 250 0.48 16.40 -8.67
C LEU A 250 1.43 15.21 -8.61
N PHE A 251 1.86 14.78 -7.43
CA PHE A 251 2.68 13.59 -7.26
C PHE A 251 1.98 12.32 -7.75
N ALA A 252 0.68 12.17 -7.50
CA ALA A 252 -0.09 11.05 -8.04
C ALA A 252 -0.25 11.17 -9.57
N CYS A 253 -0.51 12.37 -10.09
CA CYS A 253 -0.57 12.61 -11.53
C CYS A 253 0.78 12.37 -12.23
N SER A 254 1.92 12.67 -11.61
CA SER A 254 3.25 12.44 -12.22
C SER A 254 3.53 10.95 -12.42
N LYS A 255 2.94 10.08 -11.60
CA LYS A 255 3.02 8.62 -11.78
C LYS A 255 2.19 8.13 -12.98
N ILE A 256 1.09 8.81 -13.29
CA ILE A 256 0.21 8.50 -14.44
C ILE A 256 0.76 9.07 -15.74
N LEU A 257 1.24 10.32 -15.69
CA LEU A 257 1.69 11.10 -16.85
C LEU A 257 3.20 11.02 -17.10
N GLY A 258 3.91 10.27 -16.27
CA GLY A 258 5.36 10.14 -16.31
C GLY A 258 5.90 9.42 -17.54
N PRO A 259 7.24 9.25 -17.64
CA PRO A 259 7.91 8.74 -18.83
C PRO A 259 7.53 7.28 -19.20
N TYR A 260 6.93 6.54 -18.27
CA TYR A 260 6.51 5.15 -18.47
C TYR A 260 4.98 5.00 -18.66
N ALA A 261 4.28 6.11 -18.88
CA ALA A 261 2.84 6.12 -19.13
C ALA A 261 2.48 5.22 -20.34
N HIS A 262 1.52 4.31 -20.15
CA HIS A 262 0.99 3.53 -21.25
C HIS A 262 0.07 4.43 -22.10
N PRO A 263 0.26 4.55 -23.43
CA PRO A 263 -0.50 5.50 -24.25
C PRO A 263 -2.03 5.31 -24.21
N GLU A 264 -2.48 4.09 -23.93
CA GLU A 264 -3.90 3.74 -23.85
C GLU A 264 -4.45 3.75 -22.41
N ASP A 265 -3.70 4.26 -21.43
CA ASP A 265 -4.20 4.37 -20.06
C ASP A 265 -5.37 5.38 -20.01
N PRO A 266 -6.59 4.95 -19.62
CA PRO A 266 -7.77 5.82 -19.63
C PRO A 266 -7.65 7.00 -18.64
N ARG A 267 -6.67 6.97 -17.73
CA ARG A 267 -6.46 8.00 -16.71
C ARG A 267 -5.67 9.20 -17.22
N LEU A 268 -5.04 9.13 -18.40
CA LEU A 268 -4.16 10.21 -18.90
C LEU A 268 -4.88 11.55 -19.06
N GLU A 269 -5.99 11.59 -19.80
CA GLU A 269 -6.73 12.84 -20.02
C GLU A 269 -7.33 13.42 -18.73
N PRO A 270 -8.00 12.62 -17.86
CA PRO A 270 -8.41 13.09 -16.54
C PRO A 270 -7.26 13.64 -15.68
N ALA A 271 -6.14 12.92 -15.58
CA ALA A 271 -4.98 13.33 -14.80
C ALA A 271 -4.39 14.66 -15.31
N ARG A 272 -4.30 14.85 -16.64
CA ARG A 272 -3.78 16.09 -17.23
C ARG A 272 -4.65 17.29 -16.87
N ARG A 273 -5.98 17.16 -17.02
CA ARG A 273 -6.92 18.24 -16.70
C ARG A 273 -6.82 18.68 -15.24
N ILE A 274 -6.75 17.71 -14.33
CA ILE A 274 -6.64 18.01 -12.90
C ILE A 274 -5.27 18.60 -12.55
N ALA A 275 -4.18 18.09 -13.13
CA ALA A 275 -2.85 18.66 -12.92
C ALA A 275 -2.79 20.13 -13.37
N GLU A 276 -3.34 20.47 -14.55
CA GLU A 276 -3.41 21.85 -15.03
C GLU A 276 -4.21 22.78 -14.11
N GLN A 277 -5.32 22.28 -13.54
CA GLN A 277 -6.11 23.03 -12.58
C GLN A 277 -5.33 23.25 -11.28
N VAL A 278 -4.77 22.19 -10.70
CA VAL A 278 -4.04 22.23 -9.43
C VAL A 278 -2.80 23.12 -9.53
N ILE A 279 -2.09 23.12 -10.66
CA ILE A 279 -0.95 24.02 -10.89
C ILE A 279 -1.41 25.49 -10.84
N LYS A 280 -2.52 25.84 -11.50
CA LYS A 280 -3.06 27.21 -11.45
C LYS A 280 -3.43 27.63 -10.03
N GLU A 281 -4.01 26.71 -9.25
CA GLU A 281 -4.38 26.97 -7.85
C GLU A 281 -3.15 27.18 -6.96
N LEU A 282 -2.08 26.38 -7.16
CA LEU A 282 -0.81 26.54 -6.44
C LEU A 282 -0.03 27.80 -6.84
N GLN A 283 -0.25 28.32 -8.06
CA GLN A 283 0.35 29.58 -8.53
C GLN A 283 -0.42 30.82 -8.06
N ALA A 284 -1.70 30.68 -7.77
CA ALA A 284 -2.57 31.76 -7.35
C ALA A 284 -2.58 31.97 -5.82
N GLY A 285 -2.17 30.95 -5.06
CA GLY A 285 -1.99 31.00 -3.60
C GLY A 285 -0.57 31.35 -3.20
#